data_AF-A0A528I9R2-F1
#
_entry.id   AF-A0A528I9R2-F1
#
_cell.length_a   1.000
_cell.length_b   1.000
_cell.length_c   1.000
_cell.angle_alpha   90.00
_cell.angle_beta   90.00
_cell.angle_gamma   90.00
#
_symmetry.space_group_name_H-M   'P 1'
#
loop_
_entity.id
_entity.type
_entity.pdbx_description
1 polymer ?
#
loop_
_entity_poly.entity_id
_entity_poly.type
_entity_poly.pdbx_seq_one_letter_code
_entity_poly.pdbx_strand_id
1 'polypeptide(L)'
;MLDDLGVDAAYTHDGSDHKDLRDITQISADKSRYKRQRILFLTRDPRDTAVSGYFQVNKRHGLEAGPISDCIRSPKHGVEKIALFNLQWFAAATRMRKIALLRYEDVQRDTND
;
A
#
# COMPACT_ATOMS: atom_id res chain seq x y z
N MET A 1 -3.63 2.08 18.79
CA MET A 1 -3.18 2.94 17.66
C MET A 1 -1.74 3.38 17.94
N LEU A 2 -0.93 3.71 16.93
CA LEU A 2 0.45 4.18 17.20
C LEU A 2 0.46 5.45 18.07
N ASP A 3 -0.58 6.28 17.95
CA ASP A 3 -0.80 7.47 18.77
C ASP A 3 -0.92 7.15 20.28
N ASP A 4 -1.53 6.01 20.63
CA ASP A 4 -1.66 5.56 22.03
C ASP A 4 -0.29 5.19 22.65
N LEU A 5 0.69 4.89 21.80
CA LEU A 5 2.08 4.62 22.18
C LEU A 5 2.95 5.89 22.15
N GLY A 6 2.35 7.07 21.93
CA GLY A 6 3.06 8.35 21.81
C GLY A 6 3.91 8.47 20.54
N VAL A 7 3.61 7.67 19.51
CA VAL A 7 4.32 7.71 18.23
C VAL A 7 3.59 8.63 17.27
N ASP A 8 4.17 9.80 16.99
CA ASP A 8 3.71 10.71 15.93
C ASP A 8 4.07 10.12 14.54
N ALA A 9 3.13 9.37 13.97
CA ALA A 9 3.31 8.65 12.71
C ALA A 9 2.55 9.33 11.56
N ALA A 10 3.26 9.55 10.44
CA ALA A 10 2.64 9.96 9.19
C ALA A 10 2.23 8.73 8.35
N TYR A 11 0.96 8.66 7.96
CA TYR A 11 0.42 7.60 7.10
C TYR A 11 0.40 8.04 5.63
N THR A 12 0.89 7.18 4.74
CA THR A 12 0.97 7.50 3.31
C THR A 12 0.87 6.23 2.46
N HIS A 13 0.21 6.35 1.30
CA HIS A 13 0.22 5.35 0.23
C HIS A 13 1.29 5.64 -0.82
N ASP A 14 2.14 6.65 -0.59
CA ASP A 14 3.22 7.07 -1.49
C ASP A 14 2.77 7.21 -2.96
N GLY A 15 1.60 7.86 -3.15
CA GLY A 15 0.99 8.12 -4.45
C GLY A 15 0.28 6.93 -5.10
N SER A 16 0.11 5.81 -4.40
CA SER A 16 -0.63 4.64 -4.90
C SER A 16 -2.11 4.60 -4.50
N ASP A 17 -2.60 5.57 -3.71
CA ASP A 17 -3.99 5.62 -3.22
C ASP A 17 -4.99 5.53 -4.39
N HIS A 18 -6.04 4.75 -4.20
CA HIS A 18 -7.10 4.56 -5.19
C HIS A 18 -7.78 5.88 -5.57
N LYS A 19 -7.92 6.84 -4.64
CA LYS A 19 -8.57 8.13 -4.90
C LYS A 19 -7.78 9.04 -5.84
N ASP A 20 -6.47 8.84 -5.93
CA ASP A 20 -5.59 9.67 -6.77
C ASP A 20 -5.70 9.29 -8.25
N LEU A 21 -6.38 8.17 -8.58
CA LEU A 21 -6.62 7.67 -9.93
C LEU A 21 -5.36 7.55 -10.81
N ARG A 22 -4.18 7.47 -10.19
CA ARG A 22 -2.91 7.34 -10.88
C ARG A 22 -2.82 6.00 -11.60
N ASP A 23 -2.41 6.07 -12.86
CA ASP A 23 -2.04 4.91 -13.64
C ASP A 23 -0.79 4.24 -13.06
N ILE A 24 -0.65 2.93 -13.29
CA ILE A 24 0.51 2.13 -12.86
C ILE A 24 1.84 2.75 -13.31
N THR A 25 1.86 3.37 -14.50
CA THR A 25 3.03 4.04 -15.07
C THR A 25 3.46 5.30 -14.32
N GLN A 26 2.58 5.86 -13.49
CA GLN A 26 2.81 7.09 -12.73
C GLN A 26 3.32 6.82 -11.30
N ILE A 27 3.50 5.55 -10.93
CA ILE A 27 3.99 5.16 -9.61
C ILE A 27 5.52 5.26 -9.59
N SER A 28 6.02 6.31 -8.92
CA SER A 28 7.44 6.63 -8.86
C SER A 28 8.23 5.51 -8.17
N ALA A 29 9.23 4.95 -8.86
CA ALA A 29 10.19 4.03 -8.25
C ALA A 29 11.20 4.73 -7.31
N ASP A 30 11.36 6.06 -7.42
CA ASP A 30 12.25 6.79 -6.51
C ASP A 30 11.59 6.98 -5.13
N LYS A 31 12.21 6.37 -4.12
CA LYS A 31 11.85 6.47 -2.69
C LYS A 31 12.85 7.31 -1.88
N SER A 32 13.75 8.04 -2.53
CA SER A 32 14.85 8.79 -1.91
C SER A 32 14.41 9.73 -0.77
N ARG A 33 13.22 10.32 -0.89
CA ARG A 33 12.59 11.15 0.16
C ARG A 33 12.46 10.46 1.52
N TYR A 34 12.41 9.13 1.55
CA TYR A 34 12.26 8.34 2.77
C TYR A 34 13.60 7.87 3.37
N LYS A 35 14.73 8.05 2.68
CA LYS A 35 16.04 7.46 3.03
C LYS A 35 16.50 7.70 4.47
N ARG A 36 16.13 8.85 5.06
CA ARG A 36 16.53 9.25 6.42
C ARG A 36 15.45 9.01 7.47
N GLN A 37 14.25 8.61 7.07
CA GLN A 37 13.11 8.39 7.94
C GLN A 37 13.17 7.03 8.62
N ARG A 38 12.38 6.85 9.69
CA ARG A 38 12.06 5.54 10.26
C ARG A 38 10.77 5.08 9.61
N ILE A 39 10.78 3.91 8.98
CA ILE A 39 9.69 3.45 8.13
C ILE A 39 9.18 2.12 8.69
N LEU A 40 7.88 2.03 8.92
CA LEU A 40 7.18 0.76 9.05
C LEU A 40 6.43 0.52 7.74
N PHE A 41 6.84 -0.49 6.98
CA PHE A 41 6.24 -0.82 5.70
C PHE A 41 5.32 -2.04 5.85
N LEU A 42 4.01 -1.79 5.90
CA LEU A 42 2.99 -2.83 5.98
C LEU A 42 2.63 -3.33 4.59
N THR A 43 2.73 -4.64 4.40
CA THR A 43 2.32 -5.35 3.18
C THR A 43 1.18 -6.30 3.48
N ARG A 44 0.45 -6.66 2.44
CA ARG A 44 -0.62 -7.67 2.48
C ARG A 44 -0.61 -8.42 1.16
N ASP A 45 -1.14 -9.64 1.13
CA ASP A 45 -1.35 -10.39 -0.11
C ASP A 45 -2.01 -9.48 -1.17
N PRO A 46 -1.42 -9.35 -2.38
CA PRO A 46 -1.96 -8.47 -3.41
C PRO A 46 -3.40 -8.83 -3.84
N ARG A 47 -3.80 -10.10 -3.73
CA ARG A 47 -5.15 -10.56 -4.07
C ARG A 47 -6.17 -10.02 -3.08
N ASP A 48 -5.88 -10.17 -1.79
CA ASP A 48 -6.69 -9.61 -0.71
C ASP A 48 -6.76 -8.08 -0.78
N THR A 49 -5.61 -7.46 -1.07
CA THR A 49 -5.51 -6.00 -1.19
C THR A 49 -6.36 -5.50 -2.36
N ALA A 50 -6.37 -6.19 -3.49
CA ALA A 50 -7.21 -5.83 -4.63
C ALA A 50 -8.71 -5.96 -4.33
N VAL A 51 -9.13 -7.02 -3.63
CA VAL A 51 -10.54 -7.18 -3.20
C VAL A 51 -10.93 -6.09 -2.20
N SER A 52 -10.07 -5.80 -1.21
CA SER A 52 -10.28 -4.68 -0.27
C SER A 52 -10.37 -3.35 -1.01
N GLY A 53 -9.47 -3.11 -1.97
CA GLY A 53 -9.44 -1.92 -2.82
C GLY A 53 -10.72 -1.75 -3.64
N TYR A 54 -11.30 -2.83 -4.18
CA TYR A 54 -12.58 -2.79 -4.88
C TYR A 54 -13.71 -2.23 -4.02
N PHE A 55 -13.83 -2.70 -2.76
CA PHE A 55 -14.82 -2.15 -1.84
C PHE A 55 -14.50 -0.70 -1.43
N GLN A 56 -13.23 -0.36 -1.24
CA GLN A 56 -12.82 1.01 -0.94
C GLN A 56 -13.21 1.98 -2.07
N VAL A 57 -12.90 1.63 -3.32
CA VAL A 57 -13.19 2.41 -4.52
C VAL A 57 -14.70 2.68 -4.63
N ASN A 58 -15.52 1.63 -4.56
CA ASN A 58 -16.98 1.77 -4.72
C ASN A 58 -17.68 2.36 -3.50
N LYS A 59 -17.36 1.89 -2.28
CA LYS A 59 -18.14 2.21 -1.07
C LYS A 59 -17.61 3.40 -0.30
N ARG A 60 -16.29 3.58 -0.24
CA ARG A 60 -15.67 4.67 0.55
C ARG A 60 -15.41 5.91 -0.29
N HIS A 61 -14.95 5.73 -1.52
CA HIS A 61 -14.61 6.84 -2.42
C HIS A 61 -15.75 7.21 -3.38
N GLY A 62 -16.75 6.34 -3.56
CA GLY A 62 -17.85 6.57 -4.51
C GLY A 62 -17.38 6.64 -5.97
N LEU A 63 -16.24 6.01 -6.26
CA LEU A 63 -15.68 5.89 -7.59
C LEU A 63 -16.24 4.60 -8.18
N GLU A 64 -17.14 4.67 -9.15
CA GLU A 64 -17.72 3.49 -9.79
C GLU A 64 -16.62 2.67 -10.48
N ALA A 65 -16.21 1.55 -9.86
CA ALA A 65 -15.10 0.71 -10.36
C ALA A 65 -15.49 -0.19 -11.53
N GLY A 66 -16.80 -0.28 -11.81
CA GLY A 66 -17.38 -1.34 -12.64
C GLY A 66 -17.33 -2.71 -11.94
N PRO A 67 -17.47 -3.81 -12.69
CA PRO A 67 -17.35 -5.17 -12.17
C PRO A 67 -15.98 -5.43 -11.51
N ILE A 68 -15.95 -6.31 -10.51
CA ILE A 68 -14.70 -6.67 -9.83
C ILE A 68 -13.64 -7.23 -10.80
N SER A 69 -14.05 -7.96 -11.83
CA SER A 69 -13.15 -8.48 -12.88
C SER A 69 -12.35 -7.38 -13.58
N ASP A 70 -12.95 -6.20 -13.72
CA ASP A 70 -12.36 -5.08 -14.44
C ASP A 70 -11.49 -4.29 -13.47
N CYS A 71 -11.98 -4.09 -12.24
CA CYS A 71 -11.22 -3.42 -11.18
C CYS A 71 -9.89 -4.14 -10.88
N ILE A 72 -9.87 -5.47 -10.76
CA ILE A 72 -8.64 -6.22 -10.44
C ILE A 72 -7.60 -6.18 -11.56
N ARG A 73 -8.02 -5.88 -12.81
CA ARG A 73 -7.15 -5.71 -13.99
C ARG A 73 -6.86 -4.25 -14.32
N SER A 74 -7.48 -3.32 -13.62
CA SER A 74 -7.33 -1.89 -13.89
C SER A 74 -5.89 -1.44 -13.61
N PRO A 75 -5.24 -0.68 -14.50
CA PRO A 75 -3.93 -0.11 -14.20
C PRO A 75 -3.99 0.93 -13.07
N LYS A 76 -5.18 1.41 -12.70
CA LYS A 76 -5.38 2.41 -11.62
C LYS A 76 -5.63 1.78 -10.25
N HIS A 77 -6.09 0.53 -10.20
CA HIS A 77 -6.56 -0.10 -8.95
C HIS A 77 -6.13 -1.56 -8.77
N GLY A 78 -5.77 -2.22 -9.87
CA GLY A 78 -5.66 -3.67 -9.95
C GLY A 78 -4.41 -4.24 -9.32
N VAL A 79 -4.36 -5.58 -9.36
CA VAL A 79 -3.32 -6.40 -8.70
C VAL A 79 -1.92 -6.03 -9.20
N GLU A 80 -1.76 -5.72 -10.49
CA GLU A 80 -0.46 -5.34 -11.06
C GLU A 80 0.09 -4.05 -10.45
N LYS A 81 -0.75 -3.04 -10.21
CA LYS A 81 -0.33 -1.78 -9.57
C LYS A 81 0.10 -2.03 -8.12
N ILE A 82 -0.64 -2.87 -7.40
CA ILE A 82 -0.32 -3.25 -6.02
C ILE A 82 1.01 -4.01 -5.98
N ALA A 83 1.21 -4.98 -6.88
CA ALA A 83 2.45 -5.74 -6.99
C ALA A 83 3.64 -4.83 -7.34
N LEU A 84 3.48 -3.92 -8.29
CA LEU A 84 4.52 -2.95 -8.66
C LEU A 84 4.90 -2.08 -7.46
N PHE A 85 3.92 -1.56 -6.73
CA PHE A 85 4.16 -0.75 -5.53
C PHE A 85 5.01 -1.53 -4.50
N ASN A 86 4.64 -2.77 -4.20
CA ASN A 86 5.38 -3.62 -3.27
C ASN A 86 6.81 -3.89 -3.76
N LEU A 87 6.98 -4.24 -5.04
CA LEU A 87 8.29 -4.50 -5.63
C LEU A 87 9.22 -3.27 -5.56
N GLN A 88 8.69 -2.07 -5.85
CA GLN A 88 9.47 -0.83 -5.74
C GLN A 88 9.90 -0.55 -4.29
N TRP A 89 9.01 -0.77 -3.32
CA TRP A 89 9.33 -0.59 -1.91
C TRP A 89 10.31 -1.64 -1.38
N PHE A 90 10.20 -2.91 -1.80
CA PHE A 90 11.18 -3.95 -1.48
C PHE A 90 12.56 -3.63 -2.06
N ALA A 91 12.62 -3.18 -3.31
CA ALA A 91 13.87 -2.73 -3.91
C ALA A 91 14.48 -1.55 -3.14
N ALA A 92 13.65 -0.58 -2.74
CA ALA A 92 14.10 0.58 -1.98
C ALA A 92 14.56 0.22 -0.55
N ALA A 93 13.90 -0.75 0.10
CA ALA A 93 14.18 -1.18 1.47
C ALA A 93 15.66 -1.55 1.66
N THR A 94 16.28 -2.18 0.66
CA THR A 94 17.72 -2.54 0.65
C THR A 94 18.67 -1.34 0.86
N ARG A 95 18.19 -0.12 0.61
CA ARG A 95 18.95 1.14 0.72
C ARG A 95 18.49 2.03 1.88
N MET A 96 17.46 1.60 2.63
CA MET A 96 16.91 2.36 3.75
C MET A 96 17.67 2.04 5.03
N ARG A 97 17.99 3.07 5.83
CA ARG A 97 18.74 2.88 7.08
C ARG A 97 17.90 2.29 8.21
N LYS A 98 16.60 2.63 8.24
CA LYS A 98 15.68 2.28 9.34
C LYS A 98 14.31 1.91 8.76
N ILE A 99 14.18 0.70 8.26
CA ILE A 99 12.92 0.15 7.76
C ILE A 99 12.61 -1.18 8.45
N ALA A 100 11.36 -1.36 8.87
CA ALA A 100 10.80 -2.63 9.29
C ALA A 100 9.70 -3.03 8.30
N LEU A 101 9.72 -4.29 7.85
CA LEU A 101 8.68 -4.84 6.99
C LEU A 101 7.73 -5.66 7.86
N LEU A 102 6.44 -5.37 7.73
CA LEU A 102 5.38 -6.06 8.44
C LEU A 102 4.41 -6.63 7.42
N ARG A 103 3.85 -7.81 7.69
CA ARG A 103 2.81 -8.41 6.88
C ARG A 103 1.51 -8.43 7.66
N TYR A 104 0.44 -8.01 7.01
CA TYR A 104 -0.90 -8.04 7.57
C TYR A 104 -1.28 -9.44 8.05
N GLU A 105 -0.85 -10.48 7.33
CA GLU A 105 -1.15 -11.87 7.70
C GLU A 105 -0.45 -12.31 8.98
N ASP A 106 0.72 -11.73 9.29
CA ASP A 106 1.45 -12.04 10.53
C ASP A 106 0.78 -11.31 11.70
N VAL A 107 0.41 -10.04 11.52
CA VAL A 107 -0.36 -9.25 12.51
C VAL A 107 -1.73 -9.87 12.79
N GLN A 108 -2.37 -10.46 11.78
CA GLN A 108 -3.68 -11.10 11.93
C GLN A 108 -3.58 -12.46 12.63
N ARG A 109 -2.45 -13.17 12.48
CA ARG A 109 -2.23 -14.49 13.08
C ARG A 109 -1.89 -14.39 14.56
N ASP A 110 -1.10 -13.40 14.94
CA ASP A 110 -0.74 -13.14 16.33
C ASP A 110 -0.90 -11.66 16.64
N THR A 111 -1.81 -11.36 17.57
CA THR A 111 -2.16 -9.99 17.97
C THR A 111 -1.54 -9.61 19.32
N ASN A 112 -0.68 -10.46 19.89
CA ASN A 112 -0.14 -10.33 21.25
C ASN A 112 1.33 -9.88 21.34
N ASP A 113 1.95 -9.41 20.26
CA ASP A 113 3.26 -8.72 20.31
C ASP A 113 3.12 -7.24 20.75
#